data_AF-A0A4Y1Q7G3-F1
#
_entry.id   AF-A0A4Y1Q7G3-F1
#
_cell.length_a   1.000
_cell.length_b   1.000
_cell.length_c   1.000
_cell.angle_alpha   90.00
_cell.angle_beta   90.00
_cell.angle_gamma   90.00
#
_symmetry.space_group_name_H-M   'P 1'
#
loop_
_entity.id
_entity.type
_entity.pdbx_description
1 polymer ?
#
loop_
_entity_poly.entity_id
_entity_poly.type
_entity_poly.pdbx_seq_one_letter_code
_entity_poly.pdbx_strand_id
1 'polypeptide(L)' 'PSIKLHVQNVHTMDELKMTGNCLKGSRGILSFDKAFDESEWGKLTREIFTHIFGVPPLARRAKPFIDHVLTFSILDN' A
#
# COMPACT_ATOMS: atom_id res chain seq x y z
N PRO A 1 6.84 4.27 -16.16
CA PRO A 1 5.81 5.32 -16.00
C PRO A 1 6.22 6.23 -14.83
N SER A 2 5.70 7.46 -14.79
CA SER A 2 6.06 8.44 -13.76
C SER A 2 4.80 9.12 -13.24
N ILE A 3 4.64 9.20 -11.92
CA ILE A 3 3.53 9.87 -11.23
C ILE A 3 4.15 10.82 -10.20
N LYS A 4 3.68 12.06 -10.15
CA LYS A 4 4.04 13.02 -9.11
C LYS A 4 2.87 13.14 -8.14
N LEU A 5 3.11 12.84 -6.87
CA LEU A 5 2.10 12.89 -5.80
C LEU A 5 2.45 14.01 -4.82
N HIS A 6 1.42 14.68 -4.30
CA HIS A 6 1.55 15.59 -3.17
C HIS A 6 1.11 14.85 -1.90
N VAL A 7 2.02 14.72 -0.93
CA VAL A 7 1.79 13.97 0.31
C VAL A 7 1.43 14.94 1.42
N GLN A 8 0.31 14.69 2.10
CA GLN A 8 -0.23 15.49 3.20
C GLN A 8 -0.66 14.59 4.36
N ASN A 9 -0.85 15.16 5.55
CA ASN A 9 -1.37 14.49 6.74
C ASN A 9 -0.60 13.21 7.13
N VAL A 10 0.73 13.30 7.15
CA VAL A 10 1.59 12.16 7.52
C VAL A 10 1.50 11.91 9.01
N HIS A 11 1.06 10.71 9.36
CA HIS A 11 1.05 10.19 10.72
C HIS A 11 2.03 9.02 10.86
N THR A 12 2.82 9.00 11.94
CA THR A 12 3.84 7.97 12.15
C THR A 12 3.41 6.93 13.18
N MET A 13 4.04 5.75 13.16
CA MET A 13 3.78 4.70 14.15
C MET A 13 4.19 5.07 15.58
N ASP A 14 4.97 6.13 15.76
CA ASP A 14 5.36 6.66 17.09
C ASP A 14 4.19 7.41 17.76
N GLU A 15 3.09 7.66 17.04
CA GLU A 15 1.91 8.28 17.61
C GLU A 15 1.15 7.34 18.54
N LEU A 16 0.67 7.90 19.67
CA LEU A 16 -0.02 7.14 20.73
C LEU A 16 -1.20 6.29 20.23
N LYS A 17 -1.86 6.71 19.15
CA LYS A 17 -3.02 6.02 18.57
C LYS A 17 -2.66 4.84 17.66
N MET A 18 -1.39 4.68 17.29
CA MET A 18 -0.91 3.64 16.37
C MET A 18 -0.25 2.48 17.13
N THR A 19 -1.04 1.72 17.90
CA THR A 19 -0.56 0.61 18.74
C THR A 19 -0.36 -0.71 17.98
N GLY A 20 -0.64 -0.74 16.67
CA GLY A 20 -0.47 -1.91 15.83
C GLY A 20 1.01 -2.26 15.61
N ASN A 21 1.31 -3.55 15.45
CA ASN A 21 2.64 -4.04 15.10
C ASN A 21 2.50 -5.13 14.02
N CYS A 22 3.52 -5.27 13.18
CA CYS A 22 3.58 -6.33 12.19
C CYS A 22 5.01 -6.85 12.00
N LEU A 23 5.12 -8.08 11.52
CA LEU A 23 6.36 -8.75 11.20
C LEU A 23 7.07 -8.00 10.06
N LYS A 24 8.23 -7.42 10.37
CA LYS A 24 9.12 -6.88 9.34
C LYS A 24 9.44 -7.95 8.29
N GLY A 25 9.05 -7.67 7.04
CA GLY A 25 9.22 -8.57 5.89
C GLY A 25 8.06 -9.55 5.66
N SER A 26 6.94 -9.44 6.37
CA SER A 26 5.72 -10.20 6.05
C SER A 26 5.13 -9.77 4.70
N ARG A 27 4.32 -10.65 4.09
CA ARG A 27 3.65 -10.40 2.82
C ARG A 27 2.30 -9.73 3.08
N GLY A 28 2.31 -8.40 3.17
CA GLY A 28 1.09 -7.62 3.38
C GLY A 28 0.11 -7.75 2.20
N ILE A 29 -1.18 -7.65 2.50
CA ILE A 29 -2.24 -7.57 1.47
C ILE A 29 -2.34 -6.10 1.03
N LEU A 30 -2.43 -5.89 -0.28
CA LEU A 30 -2.79 -4.59 -0.84
C LEU A 30 -4.28 -4.58 -1.15
N SER A 31 -5.02 -3.70 -0.48
CA SER A 31 -6.45 -3.50 -0.70
C SER A 31 -6.65 -2.20 -1.47
N PHE A 32 -7.25 -2.30 -2.65
CA PHE A 32 -7.56 -1.14 -3.50
C PHE A 32 -9.07 -0.98 -3.58
N ASP A 33 -9.53 0.26 -3.43
CA ASP A 33 -10.92 0.61 -3.66
C ASP A 33 -11.31 0.47 -5.14
N LYS A 34 -12.60 0.23 -5.41
CA LYS A 34 -13.17 0.07 -6.75
C LYS A 34 -12.98 1.32 -7.62
N ALA A 35 -12.91 2.50 -7.01
CA ALA A 35 -12.69 3.77 -7.71
C ALA A 35 -11.41 3.76 -8.58
N PHE A 36 -10.40 2.94 -8.24
CA PHE A 36 -9.20 2.79 -9.07
C PHE A 36 -9.49 2.16 -10.45
N ASP A 37 -10.55 1.35 -10.59
CA ASP A 37 -10.93 0.72 -11.86
C ASP A 37 -11.78 1.62 -12.76
N GLU A 38 -12.27 2.75 -12.24
CA GLU A 38 -13.18 3.64 -12.97
C GLU A 38 -12.45 4.55 -13.96
N SER A 39 -11.16 4.82 -13.74
CA SER A 39 -10.35 5.68 -14.60
C SER A 39 -9.07 4.98 -15.08
N GLU A 40 -8.58 5.34 -16.27
CA GLU A 40 -7.36 4.76 -16.82
C GLU A 40 -6.11 5.14 -16.00
N TRP A 41 -6.08 6.36 -15.46
CA TRP A 41 -4.99 6.79 -14.55
C TRP A 41 -5.06 6.04 -13.22
N GLY A 42 -6.26 5.72 -12.72
CA GLY A 42 -6.47 4.91 -11.53
C GLY A 42 -5.91 3.50 -11.71
N LYS A 43 -6.25 2.84 -12.83
CA LYS A 43 -5.74 1.50 -13.16
C LYS A 43 -4.21 1.47 -13.24
N LEU A 44 -3.61 2.47 -13.89
CA LEU A 44 -2.15 2.60 -13.97
C LEU A 44 -1.53 2.83 -12.58
N THR A 45 -2.16 3.67 -11.75
CA THR A 45 -1.68 3.95 -10.39
C THR A 45 -1.75 2.69 -9.52
N ARG A 46 -2.84 1.92 -9.60
CA ARG A 46 -2.97 0.63 -8.91
C ARG A 46 -1.86 -0.34 -9.28
N GLU A 47 -1.54 -0.47 -10.57
CA GLU A 47 -0.49 -1.37 -11.04
C GLU A 47 0.89 -0.95 -10.50
N ILE A 48 1.20 0.35 -10.58
CA ILE A 48 2.45 0.90 -10.07
C ILE A 48 2.56 0.68 -8.55
N PHE A 49 1.49 0.95 -7.79
CA PHE A 49 1.48 0.74 -6.35
C PHE A 49 1.60 -0.73 -5.98
N THR A 50 1.03 -1.63 -6.77
CA THR A 50 1.20 -3.07 -6.59
C THR A 50 2.67 -3.49 -6.71
N HIS A 51 3.40 -2.94 -7.67
CA HIS A 51 4.83 -3.19 -7.81
C HIS A 51 5.70 -2.55 -6.72
N ILE A 52 5.32 -1.38 -6.20
CA ILE A 52 6.10 -0.64 -5.20
C ILE A 52 5.89 -1.20 -3.79
N PHE A 53 4.63 -1.40 -3.39
CA PHE A 53 4.25 -1.78 -2.03
C PHE A 53 4.04 -3.28 -1.86
N GLY A 54 3.91 -4.03 -2.96
CA GLY A 54 3.81 -5.48 -2.94
C GLY A 54 5.15 -6.12 -2.60
N VAL A 55 5.12 -7.22 -1.85
CA VAL A 55 6.31 -8.04 -1.59
C VAL A 55 6.37 -9.16 -2.63
N PRO A 56 7.33 -9.13 -3.58
CA PRO A 56 7.39 -10.14 -4.63
C PRO A 56 7.72 -11.53 -4.05
N PRO A 57 7.29 -12.61 -4.72
CA PRO A 57 7.73 -13.95 -4.38
C PRO A 57 9.26 -14.02 -4.38
N LEU A 58 9.84 -14.76 -3.43
CA LEU A 58 11.30 -14.95 -3.32
C LEU A 58 12.11 -13.68 -2.95
N ALA A 59 11.45 -12.59 -2.53
CA ALA A 59 12.16 -11.43 -2.00
C ALA A 59 13.10 -11.81 -0.85
N ARG A 60 14.34 -11.32 -0.89
CA ARG A 60 15.34 -11.57 0.15
C ARG A 60 14.82 -11.05 1.49
N ARG A 61 14.79 -11.91 2.52
CA ARG A 61 14.24 -11.64 3.87
C ARG A 61 12.70 -11.57 3.96
N ALA A 62 11.98 -12.00 2.93
CA ALA A 62 10.53 -12.17 3.04
C ALA A 62 10.19 -13.31 4.02
N LYS A 63 9.16 -13.08 4.83
CA LYS A 63 8.59 -14.06 5.75
C LYS A 63 7.32 -14.65 5.14
N PRO A 64 6.96 -15.91 5.45
CA PRO A 64 5.84 -16.59 4.79
C PRO A 64 4.46 -16.06 5.22
N PHE A 65 4.37 -15.35 6.34
CA PHE A 65 3.11 -14.93 6.94
C PHE A 65 2.55 -13.63 6.35
N ILE A 66 1.23 -13.52 6.40
CA ILE A 66 0.47 -12.29 6.13
C ILE A 66 0.13 -11.67 7.49
N ASP A 67 0.55 -10.44 7.73
CA ASP A 67 0.47 -9.83 9.07
C ASP A 67 -0.02 -8.38 9.06
N HIS A 68 -0.26 -7.80 7.88
CA HIS A 68 -0.80 -6.45 7.75
C HIS A 68 -1.50 -6.27 6.39
N VAL A 69 -2.31 -5.21 6.31
CA VAL A 69 -3.01 -4.78 5.11
C VAL A 69 -2.64 -3.32 4.86
N LEU A 70 -2.28 -2.99 3.63
CA LEU A 70 -2.16 -1.62 3.15
C LEU A 70 -3.39 -1.31 2.31
N THR A 71 -4.14 -0.29 2.72
CA THR A 71 -5.39 0.11 2.06
C THR A 71 -5.18 1.41 1.31
N PHE A 72 -5.58 1.41 0.04
CA PHE A 72 -5.59 2.59 -0.82
C PHE A 72 -7.04 2.89 -1.23
N SER A 73 -7.48 4.11 -0.95
CA SER A 73 -8.83 4.59 -1.28
C SER A 73 -8.73 5.94 -1.97
N ILE A 74 -9.62 6.19 -2.93
CA ILE A 74 -9.77 7.50 -3.58
C ILE A 74 -10.96 8.17 -2.90
N LEU A 75 -10.72 9.32 -2.28
CA LEU A 75 -11.74 10.13 -1.63
C LEU A 75 -11.86 11.45 -2.37
N ASP A 76 -13.08 11.99 -2.42
CA ASP A 76 -13.38 13.33 -2.95
C ASP A 76 -12.81 13.57 -4.36
N ASN A 77 -13.21 12.72 -5.31
CA ASN A 77 -12.79 12.76 -6.71
C ASN A 77 -13.49 13.87 -7.50
#